data_AF-A0A7V9M309-F1
#
_entry.id   AF-A0A7V9M309-F1
#
_cell.length_a   1.000
_cell.length_b   1.000
_cell.length_c   1.000
_cell.angle_alpha   90.00
_cell.angle_beta   90.00
_cell.angle_gamma   90.00
#
_symmetry.space_group_name_H-M   'P 1'
#
loop_
_entity.id
_entity.type
_entity.pdbx_description
1 polymer ?
#
loop_
_entity_poly.entity_id
_entity_poly.type
_entity_poly.pdbx_seq_one_letter_code
_entity_poly.pdbx_strand_id
1 'polypeptide(L)'
;SNQGQLDTVIGIRNYIDNNYDTDLNLDLLSHIRFVSKYHLLRLFKKYYGQTPKQYLTDKRIEKSKEYIAGTCFAVGFESPCSFSTLFKSRTGLTPTEFQIQLQDLYSSLVLWL
;
A
#
# COMPACT_ATOMS: atom_id res chain seq x y z
N SER A 1 10.03 24.58 16.23
CA SER A 1 8.90 24.67 17.19
C SER A 1 8.07 23.39 17.11
N ASN A 2 7.21 23.13 18.10
CA ASN A 2 6.26 22.00 18.02
C ASN A 2 5.34 22.09 16.79
N GLN A 3 4.94 23.31 16.40
CA GLN A 3 4.15 23.55 15.19
C GLN A 3 4.88 23.09 13.93
N GLY A 4 6.14 23.51 13.72
CA GLY A 4 6.91 23.09 12.54
C GLY A 4 7.15 21.57 12.47
N GLN A 5 7.24 20.90 13.62
CA GLN A 5 7.31 19.43 13.66
C GLN A 5 6.00 18.78 13.20
N LEU A 6 4.85 19.29 13.66
CA LEU A 6 3.52 18.86 13.23
C LEU A 6 3.32 19.08 11.73
N ASP A 7 3.64 20.27 11.24
CA ASP A 7 3.52 20.62 9.82
C ASP A 7 4.41 19.72 8.94
N THR A 8 5.56 19.28 9.46
CA THR A 8 6.43 18.33 8.77
C THR A 8 5.76 16.97 8.65
N VAL A 9 5.31 16.37 9.75
CA VAL A 9 4.76 15.01 9.72
C VAL A 9 3.41 14.95 9.00
N ILE A 10 2.56 15.98 9.11
CA ILE A 10 1.30 16.09 8.36
C ILE A 10 1.58 16.16 6.86
N GLY A 11 2.56 16.98 6.45
CA GLY A 11 2.95 17.08 5.04
C GLY A 11 3.44 15.76 4.47
N ILE A 12 4.28 15.03 5.22
CA ILE A 12 4.76 13.70 4.80
C ILE A 12 3.62 12.69 4.74
N ARG A 13 2.72 12.67 5.73
CA ARG A 13 1.55 11.78 5.72
C ARG A 13 0.70 12.03 4.47
N ASN A 14 0.34 13.28 4.21
CA ASN A 14 -0.46 13.65 3.05
C ASN A 14 0.25 13.27 1.73
N TYR A 15 1.57 13.41 1.66
CA TYR A 15 2.32 12.96 0.49
C TYR A 15 2.22 11.44 0.30
N ILE A 16 2.37 10.66 1.38
CA ILE A 16 2.18 9.20 1.35
C ILE A 16 0.76 8.86 0.91
N ASP A 17 -0.27 9.52 1.46
CA ASP A 17 -1.67 9.27 1.12
C ASP A 17 -1.99 9.48 -0.36
N ASN A 18 -1.29 10.39 -1.03
CA ASN A 18 -1.49 10.72 -2.44
C ASN A 18 -0.56 9.96 -3.41
N ASN A 19 0.47 9.27 -2.90
CA ASN A 19 1.49 8.63 -3.74
C ASN A 19 1.85 7.21 -3.26
N TYR A 20 0.94 6.55 -2.53
CA TYR A 20 1.19 5.25 -1.90
C TYR A 20 1.53 4.15 -2.91
N ASP A 21 1.13 4.30 -4.15
CA ASP A 21 1.32 3.39 -5.28
C ASP A 21 2.72 3.49 -5.92
N THR A 22 3.52 4.49 -5.55
CA THR A 22 4.88 4.72 -6.07
C THR A 22 5.98 4.17 -5.15
N ASP A 23 7.22 4.07 -5.65
CA ASP A 23 8.36 3.72 -4.79
C ASP A 23 8.74 4.89 -3.87
N LEU A 24 8.15 4.89 -2.67
CA LEU A 24 8.42 5.86 -1.63
C LEU A 24 9.49 5.33 -0.67
N ASN A 25 10.64 5.99 -0.64
CA ASN A 25 11.71 5.71 0.32
C ASN A 25 11.96 6.90 1.27
N LEU A 26 12.70 6.63 2.34
CA LEU A 26 12.94 7.62 3.39
C LEU A 26 13.82 8.78 2.91
N ASP A 27 14.69 8.55 1.92
CA ASP A 27 15.44 9.62 1.25
C ASP A 27 14.49 10.64 0.63
N LEU A 28 13.58 10.18 -0.24
CA LEU A 28 12.62 11.05 -0.92
C LEU A 28 11.81 11.86 0.09
N LEU A 29 11.23 11.21 1.10
CA LEU A 29 10.42 11.87 2.12
C LEU A 29 11.23 12.90 2.92
N SER A 30 12.50 12.60 3.21
CA SER A 30 13.38 13.52 3.93
C SER A 30 13.68 14.80 3.14
N HIS A 31 13.82 14.69 1.81
CA HIS A 31 14.06 15.84 0.92
C HIS A 31 12.83 16.74 0.78
N ILE A 32 11.61 16.17 0.70
CA ILE A 32 10.36 16.94 0.51
C ILE A 32 10.16 18.01 1.60
N ARG A 33 10.63 17.76 2.83
CA ARG A 33 10.48 18.69 3.96
C ARG A 33 11.80 19.17 4.55
N PHE A 34 12.92 18.93 3.85
CA PHE A 34 14.26 19.34 4.28
C PHE A 34 14.61 18.91 5.72
N VAL A 35 14.26 17.67 6.08
CA VAL A 35 14.56 17.09 7.40
C VAL A 35 15.44 15.87 7.26
N SER A 36 16.31 15.59 8.23
CA SER A 36 17.08 14.35 8.19
C SER A 36 16.18 13.12 8.35
N LYS A 37 16.58 11.99 7.76
CA LYS A 37 15.88 10.70 7.89
C LYS A 37 15.63 10.30 9.34
N TYR A 38 16.65 10.43 10.18
CA TYR A 38 16.57 10.10 11.60
C TYR A 38 15.59 11.01 12.34
N HIS A 39 15.57 12.30 12.02
CA HIS A 39 14.61 13.22 12.60
C HIS A 39 13.19 12.89 12.16
N LEU A 40 12.99 12.64 10.85
CA LEU A 40 11.70 12.24 10.30
C LEU A 40 11.16 10.97 10.98
N LEU A 41 11.97 9.93 11.14
CA LEU A 41 11.58 8.70 11.84
C LEU A 41 11.12 8.98 13.27
N ARG A 42 11.87 9.80 14.01
CA ARG A 42 11.54 10.18 15.40
C ARG A 42 10.24 10.99 15.47
N LEU A 43 10.07 11.97 14.57
CA LEU A 43 8.85 12.78 14.54
C LEU A 43 7.64 11.93 14.16
N PHE A 44 7.73 11.09 13.14
CA PHE A 44 6.61 10.25 12.71
C PHE A 44 6.20 9.28 13.83
N LYS A 45 7.16 8.63 14.50
CA LYS A 45 6.87 7.80 15.68
C LYS A 45 6.26 8.60 16.83
N LYS A 46 6.75 9.82 17.10
CA LYS A 46 6.23 10.68 18.15
C LYS A 46 4.76 11.07 17.93
N TYR A 47 4.37 11.40 16.70
CA TYR A 47 3.04 11.94 16.40
C TYR A 47 2.03 10.92 15.87
N TYR A 48 2.50 9.85 15.22
CA TYR A 48 1.64 8.81 14.62
C TYR A 48 1.86 7.41 15.21
N GLY A 49 2.80 7.24 16.16
CA GLY A 49 3.08 5.96 16.81
C GLY A 49 3.84 4.95 15.94
N GLN A 50 4.17 5.30 14.69
CA GLN A 50 4.80 4.40 13.73
C GLN A 50 5.79 5.10 12.81
N THR A 51 6.58 4.35 12.05
CA THR A 51 7.48 4.89 11.02
C THR A 51 6.72 5.24 9.73
N PRO A 52 7.26 6.12 8.87
CA PRO A 52 6.65 6.39 7.55
C PRO A 52 6.50 5.14 6.69
N LYS A 53 7.46 4.20 6.78
CA LYS A 53 7.39 2.92 6.04
C LYS A 53 6.24 2.04 6.52
N GLN A 54 6.03 1.93 7.84
CA GLN A 54 4.90 1.19 8.39
C GLN A 54 3.57 1.83 7.97
N TYR A 55 3.47 3.16 8.07
CA TYR A 55 2.29 3.89 7.62
C TYR A 55 1.99 3.67 6.13
N LEU A 56 3.02 3.70 5.27
CA LEU A 56 2.88 3.39 3.85
C LEU A 56 2.36 1.97 3.61
N THR A 57 2.90 0.98 4.32
CA THR A 57 2.43 -0.41 4.23
C THR A 57 0.95 -0.50 4.62
N ASP A 58 0.56 0.11 5.74
CA ASP A 58 -0.82 0.11 6.21
C ASP A 58 -1.74 0.79 5.18
N LYS A 59 -1.31 1.91 4.59
CA LYS A 59 -2.05 2.61 3.54
C LYS A 59 -2.27 1.75 2.30
N ARG A 60 -1.25 1.00 1.88
CA ARG A 60 -1.34 0.05 0.75
C ARG A 60 -2.32 -1.08 1.05
N ILE A 61 -2.32 -1.60 2.29
CA ILE A 61 -3.26 -2.64 2.73
C ILE A 61 -4.69 -2.09 2.79
N GLU A 62 -4.89 -0.86 3.24
CA GLU A 62 -6.20 -0.19 3.22
C GLU A 62 -6.73 -0.11 1.78
N LYS A 63 -5.90 0.40 0.85
CA LYS A 63 -6.28 0.56 -0.56
C LYS A 63 -6.49 -0.77 -1.29
N SER A 64 -5.72 -1.80 -0.98
CA SER A 64 -5.95 -3.13 -1.56
C SER A 64 -7.31 -3.70 -1.16
N LYS A 65 -7.74 -3.49 0.09
CA LYS A 65 -9.07 -3.92 0.54
C LYS A 65 -10.18 -3.23 -0.24
N GLU A 66 -10.05 -1.93 -0.51
CA GLU A 66 -10.99 -1.17 -1.34
C GLU A 66 -11.07 -1.74 -2.76
N TYR A 67 -9.93 -2.02 -3.41
CA TYR A 67 -9.90 -2.57 -4.77
C TYR A 67 -10.51 -3.97 -4.86
N ILE A 68 -10.18 -4.85 -3.90
CA ILE A 68 -10.77 -6.20 -3.83
C ILE A 68 -12.28 -6.09 -3.68
N ALA A 69 -12.76 -5.27 -2.75
CA ALA A 69 -14.19 -5.07 -2.55
C ALA A 69 -14.88 -4.50 -3.79
N GLY A 70 -14.32 -3.45 -4.40
CA GLY A 70 -14.83 -2.86 -5.63
C GLY A 70 -14.95 -3.86 -6.77
N THR A 71 -13.92 -4.70 -6.96
CA THR A 71 -13.93 -5.75 -8.00
C THR A 71 -15.00 -6.80 -7.73
N CYS A 72 -15.12 -7.26 -6.47
CA CYS A 72 -16.13 -8.23 -6.07
C CYS A 72 -17.55 -7.71 -6.34
N PHE A 73 -17.82 -6.46 -5.95
CA PHE A 73 -19.14 -5.85 -6.17
C PHE A 73 -19.42 -5.61 -7.66
N ALA A 74 -18.41 -5.17 -8.43
CA ALA A 74 -18.57 -4.89 -9.86
C ALA A 74 -18.93 -6.14 -10.68
N VAL A 75 -18.50 -7.32 -10.25
CA VAL A 75 -18.82 -8.60 -10.90
C VAL A 75 -20.02 -9.33 -10.26
N GLY A 76 -20.79 -8.65 -9.40
CA GLY A 76 -22.07 -9.12 -8.88
C GLY A 76 -22.00 -9.96 -7.61
N PHE A 77 -20.87 -10.00 -6.90
CA PHE A 77 -20.79 -10.67 -5.60
C PHE A 77 -21.23 -9.75 -4.46
N GLU A 78 -22.00 -10.28 -3.53
CA GLU A 78 -22.49 -9.53 -2.35
C GLU A 78 -21.42 -9.32 -1.27
N SER A 79 -20.34 -10.10 -1.30
CA SER A 79 -19.23 -9.90 -0.37
C SER A 79 -17.89 -10.43 -0.91
N PRO A 80 -16.76 -9.83 -0.52
CA PRO A 80 -15.42 -10.34 -0.84
C PRO A 80 -15.14 -11.74 -0.29
N CYS A 81 -15.75 -12.09 0.85
CA CYS A 81 -15.58 -13.40 1.48
C CYS A 81 -16.25 -14.50 0.67
N SER A 82 -17.48 -14.25 0.20
CA SER A 82 -18.23 -15.16 -0.68
C SER A 82 -17.52 -15.32 -2.02
N PHE A 83 -17.02 -14.21 -2.60
CA PHE A 83 -16.19 -14.25 -3.80
C PHE A 83 -14.97 -15.13 -3.63
N SER A 84 -14.14 -14.88 -2.60
CA SER A 84 -12.88 -15.59 -2.39
C SER A 84 -13.10 -17.10 -2.19
N THR A 85 -14.13 -17.47 -1.41
CA THR A 85 -14.49 -18.87 -1.17
C THR A 85 -14.95 -19.56 -2.45
N LEU A 86 -15.87 -18.94 -3.20
CA LEU A 86 -16.40 -19.54 -4.42
C LEU A 86 -15.33 -19.57 -5.54
N PHE A 87 -14.52 -18.52 -5.67
CA PHE A 87 -13.41 -18.45 -6.62
C PHE A 87 -12.45 -19.62 -6.37
N LYS A 88 -12.04 -19.87 -5.12
CA LYS A 88 -11.21 -21.02 -4.77
C LYS A 88 -11.90 -22.35 -5.07
N SER A 89 -13.18 -22.49 -4.74
CA SER A 89 -13.92 -23.72 -5.05
C SER A 89 -14.03 -24.00 -6.55
N ARG A 90 -14.03 -22.97 -7.40
CA ARG A 90 -14.19 -23.11 -8.86
C ARG A 90 -12.87 -23.21 -9.61
N THR A 91 -11.82 -22.55 -9.13
CA THR A 91 -10.51 -22.49 -9.82
C THR A 91 -9.44 -23.35 -9.15
N GLY A 92 -9.66 -23.78 -7.91
CA GLY A 92 -8.65 -24.44 -7.07
C GLY A 92 -7.69 -23.49 -6.35
N LEU A 93 -7.69 -22.20 -6.69
CA LEU A 93 -6.76 -21.19 -6.17
C LEU A 93 -7.51 -20.04 -5.48
N THR A 94 -6.95 -19.46 -4.44
CA THR A 94 -7.41 -18.16 -3.95
C THR A 94 -7.15 -17.07 -5.01
N PRO A 95 -7.89 -15.94 -4.98
CA PRO A 95 -7.62 -14.82 -5.90
C PRO A 95 -6.16 -14.37 -5.89
N THR A 96 -5.51 -14.33 -4.72
CA THR A 96 -4.10 -13.97 -4.57
C THR A 96 -3.16 -15.00 -5.22
N GLU A 97 -3.39 -16.29 -4.99
CA GLU A 97 -2.58 -17.36 -5.62
C GLU A 97 -2.71 -17.33 -7.14
N PHE A 98 -3.93 -17.10 -7.65
CA PHE A 98 -4.18 -16.94 -9.08
C PHE A 98 -3.45 -15.72 -9.67
N GLN A 99 -3.43 -14.60 -8.94
CA GLN A 99 -2.69 -13.41 -9.36
C GLN A 99 -1.17 -13.66 -9.43
N ILE A 100 -0.60 -14.34 -8.43
CA ILE A 100 0.83 -14.70 -8.41
C ILE A 100 1.15 -15.61 -9.59
N GLN A 101 0.33 -16.65 -9.83
CA GLN A 101 0.54 -17.57 -10.94
C GLN A 101 0.50 -16.87 -12.30
N LEU A 102 -0.42 -15.93 -12.49
CA LEU A 102 -0.44 -15.09 -13.69
C LEU A 102 0.82 -14.24 -13.79
N GLN A 103 1.25 -13.60 -12.70
CA GLN A 103 2.44 -12.76 -12.70
C GLN A 103 3.72 -13.55 -13.00
N ASP A 104 3.87 -14.75 -12.47
CA ASP A 104 4.99 -15.65 -12.78
C ASP A 104 4.95 -16.11 -14.24
N LEU A 105 3.76 -16.41 -14.78
CA LEU A 105 3.57 -16.78 -16.17
C LEU A 105 3.94 -15.63 -17.11
N TYR A 106 3.46 -14.41 -16.83
CA TYR A 106 3.79 -13.22 -17.61
C TYR A 106 5.27 -12.85 -17.49
N SER A 107 5.85 -12.93 -16.28
CA SER A 107 7.29 -12.69 -16.09
C SER A 107 8.12 -13.69 -16.88
N SER A 108 7.71 -14.96 -16.89
CA SER A 108 8.35 -15.99 -17.71
C SER A 108 8.22 -15.68 -19.19
N LEU A 109 7.01 -15.37 -19.70
CA LEU A 109 6.76 -15.03 -21.11
C LEU A 109 7.52 -13.79 -21.58
N VAL A 110 7.58 -12.74 -20.76
CA VAL A 110 8.25 -11.47 -21.09
C VAL A 110 9.77 -11.62 -21.12
N LEU A 111 10.35 -12.58 -20.39
CA LEU A 111 11.78 -12.88 -20.48
C LEU A 111 12.18 -13.60 -21.77
N TRP A 112 11.21 -14.07 -22.57
CA TRP A 112 11.44 -14.71 -23.88
C TRP A 112 11.09 -13.79 -25.07
N LEU A 113 10.71 -12.54 -24.81
CA LEU A 113 10.45 -11.49 -25.82
C LEU A 113 11.53 -10.41 -25.72
#